data_AF-A0A1I5GHF8-F1
#
_entry.id   AF-A0A1I5GHF8-F1
#
_cell.length_a   1.000
_cell.length_b   1.000
_cell.length_c   1.000
_cell.angle_alpha   90.00
_cell.angle_beta   90.00
_cell.angle_gamma   90.00
#
_symmetry.space_group_name_H-M   'P 1'
#
loop_
_entity.id
_entity.type
_entity.pdbx_description
1 polymer ?
#
loop_
_entity_poly.entity_id
_entity_poly.type
_entity_poly.pdbx_seq_one_letter_code
_entity_poly.pdbx_strand_id
1 'polypeptide(L)'
;MIEVFESNGLTGTAYRPVDGKHGMTGYYLTEEEMRRKDADVASAKYNANEAKRKAKDDIARVNRSAAAQVKNAQDEAEKSINDIKTRANQIINDLKAQLEHEKSLNENLKRVATERANKARNIDKHDKGYLVMNWQPFHYKRTIRNGRTTTVYEYNFYKIMIQTPWDCSLPESNIDRLVIEALEDDTLMITNASDINWFKNNVTLDVAIDNVGDNKHMIMHRQYKSNAKDGFWEVTFTTNFEPTVIAKHRKKYA
;
A
#
# COMPACT_ATOMS: atom_id res chain seq x y z
N MET A 1 16.93 -75.76 -26.87
CA MET A 1 16.83 -77.23 -26.82
C MET A 1 18.27 -77.71 -26.64
N ILE A 2 18.64 -78.12 -25.42
CA ILE A 2 20.00 -78.59 -25.11
C ILE A 2 19.89 -80.10 -25.07
N GLU A 3 20.57 -80.79 -25.99
CA GLU A 3 20.66 -82.25 -25.97
C GLU A 3 21.68 -82.67 -24.90
N VAL A 4 21.19 -83.37 -23.88
CA VAL A 4 22.02 -84.04 -22.88
C VAL A 4 22.21 -85.47 -23.37
N PHE A 5 23.45 -85.87 -23.65
CA PHE A 5 23.78 -87.26 -23.96
C PHE A 5 24.22 -87.98 -22.68
N GLU A 6 23.43 -88.97 -22.24
CA GLU A 6 23.85 -89.91 -21.21
C GLU A 6 24.95 -90.84 -21.78
N SER A 7 26.11 -90.89 -21.13
CA SER A 7 27.19 -91.78 -21.55
C SER A 7 26.85 -93.22 -21.15
N ASN A 8 26.23 -93.96 -22.05
CA ASN A 8 26.16 -95.41 -21.94
C ASN A 8 27.51 -96.01 -22.33
N GLY A 9 28.25 -96.44 -21.30
CA GLY A 9 29.37 -97.40 -21.34
C GLY A 9 30.13 -97.54 -22.66
N LEU A 10 31.09 -96.66 -22.91
CA LEU A 10 32.20 -96.91 -23.84
C LEU A 10 33.51 -96.58 -23.13
N THR A 11 34.22 -97.63 -22.74
CA THR A 11 35.60 -97.58 -22.28
C THR A 11 36.50 -97.14 -23.44
N GLY A 12 37.00 -95.90 -23.36
CA GLY A 12 38.21 -95.47 -24.06
C GLY A 12 38.02 -94.50 -25.24
N THR A 13 37.88 -93.20 -24.93
CA THR A 13 38.52 -92.13 -25.71
C THR A 13 38.83 -90.96 -24.80
N ALA A 14 40.12 -90.69 -24.64
CA ALA A 14 40.68 -89.69 -23.74
C ALA A 14 40.42 -88.26 -24.23
N TYR A 15 40.11 -87.37 -23.27
CA TYR A 15 40.24 -85.93 -23.39
C TYR A 15 41.63 -85.58 -23.96
N ARG A 16 41.69 -84.73 -25.00
CA ARG A 16 42.96 -84.21 -25.56
C ARG A 16 43.04 -82.69 -25.36
N PRO A 17 44.13 -82.16 -24.79
CA PRO A 17 44.37 -80.71 -24.72
C PRO A 17 44.71 -80.15 -26.10
N VAL A 18 44.39 -78.87 -26.31
CA VAL A 18 44.38 -78.20 -27.63
C VAL A 18 45.81 -77.93 -28.14
N ASP A 19 46.13 -78.40 -29.35
CA ASP A 19 47.30 -78.02 -30.16
C ASP A 19 46.94 -76.80 -31.03
N GLY A 20 47.74 -75.73 -30.94
CA GLY A 20 47.56 -74.43 -31.59
C GLY A 20 47.62 -74.41 -33.14
N LYS A 21 47.43 -75.54 -33.82
CA LYS A 21 47.42 -75.63 -35.30
C LYS A 21 46.04 -75.69 -35.96
N HIS A 22 44.94 -75.82 -35.21
CA HIS A 22 43.60 -75.89 -35.78
C HIS A 22 42.67 -74.90 -35.07
N GLY A 23 42.06 -73.99 -35.83
CA GLY A 23 41.09 -73.03 -35.30
C GLY A 23 39.85 -73.75 -34.78
N MET A 24 39.78 -73.94 -33.46
CA MET A 24 38.63 -74.52 -32.77
C MET A 24 37.51 -73.47 -32.70
N THR A 25 36.40 -73.71 -33.39
CA THR A 25 35.19 -72.85 -33.37
C THR A 25 34.16 -73.24 -32.29
N GLY A 26 34.54 -74.07 -31.31
CA GLY A 26 33.65 -74.40 -30.18
C GLY A 26 34.38 -75.04 -29.01
N TYR A 27 34.22 -74.47 -27.81
CA TYR A 27 34.69 -75.01 -26.53
C TYR A 27 33.61 -75.94 -25.94
N TYR A 28 33.95 -77.18 -25.57
CA TYR A 28 33.08 -78.07 -24.78
C TYR A 28 33.48 -77.98 -23.31
N LEU A 29 32.52 -77.66 -22.44
CA LEU A 29 32.72 -77.58 -21.00
C LEU A 29 32.49 -78.95 -20.36
N THR A 30 33.30 -79.30 -19.37
CA THR A 30 33.02 -80.45 -18.49
C THR A 30 31.77 -80.18 -17.63
N GLU A 31 31.11 -81.24 -17.15
CA GLU A 31 29.94 -81.07 -16.26
C GLU A 31 30.25 -80.23 -15.01
N GLU A 32 31.47 -80.36 -14.48
CA GLU A 32 31.91 -79.58 -13.32
C GLU A 32 32.07 -78.10 -13.65
N GLU A 33 32.65 -77.76 -14.82
CA GLU A 33 32.77 -76.38 -15.28
C GLU A 33 31.41 -75.74 -15.60
N MET A 34 30.45 -76.51 -16.13
CA MET A 34 29.07 -76.06 -16.32
C MET A 34 28.39 -75.75 -14.99
N ARG A 35 28.45 -76.67 -14.01
CA ARG A 35 27.88 -76.45 -12.67
C ARG A 35 28.49 -75.24 -11.96
N ARG A 36 29.80 -75.01 -12.12
CA ARG A 36 30.47 -73.81 -11.57
C ARG A 36 29.97 -72.53 -12.23
N LYS A 37 29.84 -72.49 -13.56
CA LYS A 37 29.28 -71.32 -14.25
C LYS A 37 27.83 -71.04 -13.88
N ASP A 38 27.00 -72.08 -13.73
CA ASP A 38 25.61 -71.91 -13.29
C ASP A 38 25.53 -71.35 -11.87
N ALA A 39 26.40 -71.82 -10.96
CA ALA A 39 26.52 -71.28 -9.60
C ALA A 39 27.00 -69.81 -9.60
N ASP A 40 27.97 -69.46 -10.44
CA ASP A 40 28.47 -68.08 -10.57
C ASP A 40 27.38 -67.15 -11.11
N VAL A 41 26.61 -67.59 -12.11
CA VAL A 41 25.48 -66.83 -12.66
C VAL A 41 24.38 -66.65 -11.61
N ALA A 42 24.07 -67.70 -10.84
CA ALA A 42 23.09 -67.61 -9.76
C ALA A 42 23.53 -66.63 -8.67
N SER A 43 24.79 -66.69 -8.25
CA SER A 43 25.40 -65.77 -7.27
C SER A 43 25.41 -64.33 -7.79
N ALA A 44 25.83 -64.11 -9.04
CA ALA A 44 25.82 -62.79 -9.67
C ALA A 44 24.40 -62.19 -9.75
N LYS A 45 23.40 -63.01 -10.11
CA LYS A 45 21.98 -62.58 -10.12
C LYS A 45 21.48 -62.23 -8.72
N TYR A 46 21.82 -63.04 -7.72
CA TYR A 46 21.47 -62.77 -6.34
C TYR A 46 22.06 -61.44 -5.86
N ASN A 47 23.38 -61.25 -6.03
CA ASN A 47 24.09 -60.04 -5.64
C ASN A 47 23.55 -58.79 -6.36
N ALA A 48 23.25 -58.91 -7.67
CA ALA A 48 22.66 -57.81 -8.44
C ALA A 48 21.26 -57.43 -7.93
N ASN A 49 20.43 -58.42 -7.58
CA ASN A 49 19.10 -58.19 -7.02
C ASN A 49 19.17 -57.58 -5.61
N GLU A 50 20.10 -58.05 -4.77
CA GLU A 50 20.32 -57.50 -3.44
C GLU A 50 20.79 -56.04 -3.51
N ALA A 51 21.77 -55.75 -4.37
CA ALA A 51 22.24 -54.39 -4.62
C ALA A 51 21.12 -53.46 -5.11
N LYS A 52 20.26 -53.95 -6.03
CA LYS A 52 19.09 -53.21 -6.50
C LYS A 52 18.08 -52.93 -5.39
N ARG A 53 17.83 -53.90 -4.51
CA ARG A 53 16.93 -53.73 -3.36
C ARG A 53 17.49 -52.67 -2.41
N LYS A 54 18.77 -52.78 -2.05
CA LYS A 54 19.45 -51.83 -1.17
C LYS A 54 19.42 -50.41 -1.73
N ALA A 55 19.70 -50.24 -3.02
CA ALA A 55 19.62 -48.94 -3.69
C ALA A 55 18.20 -48.36 -3.66
N LYS A 56 17.17 -49.19 -3.84
CA LYS A 56 15.77 -48.77 -3.75
C LYS A 56 15.41 -48.31 -2.33
N ASP A 57 15.86 -49.04 -1.32
CA ASP A 57 15.63 -48.71 0.09
C ASP A 57 16.36 -47.42 0.50
N ASP A 58 17.58 -47.22 0.00
CA ASP A 58 18.35 -45.99 0.19
C ASP A 58 17.66 -44.79 -0.45
N ILE A 59 17.19 -44.90 -1.70
CA ILE A 59 16.41 -43.85 -2.37
C ILE A 59 15.13 -43.54 -1.59
N ALA A 60 14.40 -44.56 -1.14
CA ALA A 60 13.18 -44.37 -0.36
C ALA A 60 13.44 -43.69 1.00
N ARG A 61 14.58 -43.97 1.64
CA ARG A 61 15.00 -43.29 2.88
C ARG A 61 15.33 -41.83 2.61
N VAL A 62 16.13 -41.54 1.59
CA VAL A 62 16.52 -40.17 1.21
C VAL A 62 15.28 -39.36 0.85
N ASN A 63 14.37 -39.91 0.04
CA ASN A 63 13.13 -39.22 -0.34
C ASN A 63 12.24 -38.91 0.87
N ARG A 64 12.10 -39.84 1.83
CA ARG A 64 11.36 -39.58 3.07
C ARG A 64 12.00 -38.50 3.92
N SER A 65 13.33 -38.52 4.05
CA SER A 65 14.07 -37.49 4.79
C SER A 65 13.93 -36.11 4.13
N ALA A 66 14.06 -36.04 2.80
CA ALA A 66 13.90 -34.80 2.05
C ALA A 66 12.48 -34.25 2.17
N ALA A 67 11.46 -35.11 2.04
CA ALA A 67 10.06 -34.69 2.22
C ALA A 67 9.79 -34.17 3.64
N ALA A 68 10.34 -34.81 4.67
CA ALA A 68 10.22 -34.34 6.05
C ALA A 68 10.90 -32.98 6.27
N GLN A 69 12.09 -32.78 5.70
CA GLN A 69 12.80 -31.49 5.77
C GLN A 69 12.03 -30.37 5.09
N VAL A 70 11.49 -30.62 3.89
CA VAL A 70 10.66 -29.64 3.17
C VAL A 70 9.42 -29.29 3.98
N LYS A 71 8.73 -30.28 4.55
CA LYS A 71 7.55 -30.03 5.37
C LYS A 71 7.88 -29.21 6.62
N ASN A 72 8.94 -29.57 7.34
CA ASN A 72 9.34 -28.82 8.54
C ASN A 72 9.70 -27.37 8.20
N ALA A 73 10.41 -27.13 7.10
CA ALA A 73 10.73 -25.79 6.64
C ALA A 73 9.47 -24.99 6.26
N GLN A 74 8.46 -25.64 5.66
CA GLN A 74 7.16 -25.03 5.36
C GLN A 74 6.41 -24.66 6.65
N ASP A 75 6.33 -25.58 7.62
CA ASP A 75 5.64 -25.36 8.90
C ASP A 75 6.31 -24.23 9.70
N GLU A 76 7.65 -24.17 9.72
CA GLU A 76 8.41 -23.09 10.35
C GLU A 76 8.20 -21.74 9.66
N ALA A 77 8.20 -21.72 8.33
CA ALA A 77 7.94 -20.51 7.56
C ALA A 77 6.50 -20.00 7.79
N GLU A 78 5.51 -20.89 7.79
CA GLU A 78 4.11 -20.54 8.06
C GLU A 78 3.92 -19.98 9.47
N LYS A 79 4.54 -20.61 10.47
CA LYS A 79 4.52 -20.12 11.85
C LYS A 79 5.13 -18.72 11.95
N SER A 80 6.29 -18.51 11.34
CA SER A 80 6.96 -17.20 11.30
C SER A 80 6.08 -16.13 10.63
N ILE A 81 5.47 -16.46 9.49
CA ILE A 81 4.54 -15.56 8.79
C ILE A 81 3.34 -15.21 9.68
N ASN A 82 2.76 -16.18 10.37
CA ASN A 82 1.61 -15.96 11.24
C ASN A 82 1.97 -15.12 12.47
N ASP A 83 3.16 -15.31 13.05
CA ASP A 83 3.66 -14.49 14.15
C ASP A 83 3.86 -13.03 13.70
N ILE A 84 4.43 -12.81 12.50
CA ILE A 84 4.60 -11.48 11.92
C ILE A 84 3.24 -10.82 11.68
N LYS A 85 2.28 -11.54 11.07
CA LYS A 85 0.93 -11.03 10.84
C LYS A 85 0.23 -10.64 12.13
N THR A 86 0.32 -11.48 13.16
CA THR A 86 -0.28 -11.21 14.48
C THR A 86 0.30 -9.93 15.10
N ARG A 87 1.63 -9.79 15.09
CA ARG A 87 2.30 -8.59 15.61
C ARG A 87 1.94 -7.34 14.81
N ALA A 88 1.94 -7.43 13.48
CA ALA A 88 1.56 -6.31 12.62
C ALA A 88 0.11 -5.86 12.89
N ASN A 89 -0.82 -6.81 13.01
CA ASN A 89 -2.22 -6.50 13.33
C ASN A 89 -2.36 -5.85 14.70
N GLN A 90 -1.62 -6.32 15.71
CA GLN A 90 -1.62 -5.70 17.04
C GLN A 90 -1.14 -4.24 16.98
N ILE A 91 0.00 -4.00 16.32
CA ILE A 91 0.55 -2.65 16.14
C ILE A 91 -0.44 -1.74 15.41
N ILE A 92 -1.08 -2.23 14.34
CA ILE A 92 -2.08 -1.47 13.60
C ILE A 92 -3.27 -1.11 14.50
N ASN A 93 -3.75 -2.04 15.33
CA ASN A 93 -4.86 -1.79 16.24
C ASN A 93 -4.49 -0.78 17.33
N ASP A 94 -3.30 -0.90 17.91
CA ASP A 94 -2.81 0.03 18.93
C ASP A 94 -2.63 1.44 18.35
N LEU A 95 -2.06 1.56 17.14
CA LEU A 95 -1.92 2.84 16.43
C LEU A 95 -3.28 3.45 16.08
N LYS A 96 -4.27 2.65 15.68
CA LYS A 96 -5.65 3.12 15.45
C LYS A 96 -6.26 3.66 16.74
N ALA A 97 -6.13 2.95 17.85
CA ALA A 97 -6.65 3.40 19.14
C ALA A 97 -5.99 4.71 19.61
N GLN A 98 -4.66 4.83 19.45
CA GLN A 98 -3.94 6.07 19.74
C GLN A 98 -4.38 7.21 18.83
N LEU A 99 -4.55 6.96 17.52
CA LEU A 99 -5.02 7.96 16.58
C LEU A 99 -6.42 8.49 16.95
N GLU A 100 -7.35 7.61 17.31
CA GLU A 100 -8.69 8.02 17.73
C GLU A 100 -8.68 8.80 19.06
N HIS A 101 -7.81 8.41 20.00
CA HIS A 101 -7.59 9.17 21.23
C HIS A 101 -7.07 10.59 20.94
N GLU A 102 -6.04 10.72 20.09
CA GLU A 102 -5.48 12.02 19.73
C GLU A 102 -6.46 12.89 18.94
N LYS A 103 -7.27 12.29 18.05
CA LYS A 103 -8.36 13.00 17.38
C LYS A 103 -9.36 13.57 18.38
N SER A 104 -9.80 12.76 19.34
CA SER A 104 -10.73 13.20 20.39
C SER A 104 -10.15 14.34 21.23
N LEU A 105 -8.87 14.25 21.60
CA LEU A 105 -8.19 15.32 22.34
C LEU A 105 -8.12 16.60 21.49
N ASN A 106 -7.77 16.48 20.21
CA ASN A 106 -7.69 17.61 19.29
C ASN A 106 -9.05 18.30 19.11
N GLU A 107 -10.12 17.54 18.88
CA GLU A 107 -11.49 18.07 18.81
C GLU A 107 -11.88 18.83 20.08
N ASN A 108 -11.54 18.27 21.24
CA ASN A 108 -11.81 18.93 22.52
C ASN A 108 -11.00 20.22 22.68
N LEU A 109 -9.74 20.24 22.27
CA LEU A 109 -8.91 21.47 22.28
C LEU A 109 -9.47 22.55 21.35
N LYS A 110 -9.89 22.17 20.13
CA LYS A 110 -10.57 23.08 19.19
C LYS A 110 -11.83 23.67 19.82
N ARG A 111 -12.69 22.83 20.41
CA ARG A 111 -13.90 23.27 21.10
C ARG A 111 -13.60 24.26 22.22
N VAL A 112 -12.64 23.95 23.09
CA VAL A 112 -12.26 24.83 24.23
C VAL A 112 -11.70 26.16 23.74
N ALA A 113 -10.87 26.16 22.69
CA ALA A 113 -10.35 27.38 22.08
C ALA A 113 -11.48 28.25 21.52
N THR A 114 -12.41 27.65 20.78
CA THR A 114 -13.60 28.34 20.25
C THR A 114 -14.47 28.92 21.37
N GLU A 115 -14.77 28.15 22.41
CA GLU A 115 -15.57 28.64 23.56
C GLU A 115 -14.90 29.81 24.28
N ARG A 116 -13.58 29.75 24.47
CA ARG A 116 -12.80 30.85 25.06
C ARG A 116 -12.82 32.09 24.18
N ALA A 117 -12.62 31.92 22.88
CA ALA A 117 -12.66 33.01 21.92
C ALA A 117 -14.06 33.65 21.84
N ASN A 118 -15.13 32.84 21.86
CA ASN A 118 -16.50 33.33 21.88
C ASN A 118 -16.79 34.11 23.16
N LYS A 119 -16.38 33.58 24.31
CA LYS A 119 -16.51 34.28 25.59
C LYS A 119 -15.75 35.62 25.59
N ALA A 120 -14.53 35.65 25.07
CA ALA A 120 -13.71 36.86 24.98
C ALA A 120 -14.35 37.94 24.09
N ARG A 121 -15.10 37.51 23.07
CA ARG A 121 -15.75 38.40 22.08
C ARG A 121 -17.24 38.61 22.33
N ASN A 122 -17.77 38.10 23.45
CA ASN A 122 -19.19 38.16 23.83
C ASN A 122 -20.14 37.59 22.75
N ILE A 123 -19.78 36.43 22.20
CA ILE A 123 -20.56 35.67 21.22
C ILE A 123 -21.17 34.45 21.92
N ASP A 124 -22.31 33.97 21.42
CA ASP A 124 -22.96 32.76 21.93
C ASP A 124 -22.02 31.55 21.95
N LYS A 125 -22.14 30.74 23.01
CA LYS A 125 -21.30 29.55 23.23
C LYS A 125 -21.47 28.46 22.16
N HIS A 126 -22.58 28.47 21.44
CA HIS A 126 -22.90 27.48 20.39
C HIS A 126 -22.44 27.93 18.99
N ASP A 127 -21.91 29.15 18.89
CA ASP A 127 -21.37 29.67 17.64
C ASP A 127 -20.03 29.00 17.30
N LYS A 128 -19.74 28.86 16.01
CA LYS A 128 -18.51 28.25 15.49
C LYS A 128 -17.26 29.12 15.72
N GLY A 129 -17.47 30.36 16.16
CA GLY A 129 -16.42 31.29 16.60
C GLY A 129 -15.65 31.98 15.48
N TYR A 130 -16.09 31.83 14.24
CA TYR A 130 -15.63 32.65 13.14
C TYR A 130 -16.57 33.86 12.99
N LEU A 131 -15.98 35.05 12.89
CA LEU A 131 -16.72 36.30 12.70
C LEU A 131 -16.44 36.88 11.34
N VAL A 132 -17.46 37.30 10.62
CA VAL A 132 -17.27 38.08 9.39
C VAL A 132 -17.15 39.55 9.75
N MET A 133 -15.94 40.08 9.57
CA MET A 133 -15.57 41.44 9.94
C MET A 133 -15.99 42.44 8.87
N ASN A 134 -15.75 42.10 7.61
CA ASN A 134 -16.13 42.91 6.45
C ASN A 134 -16.17 42.04 5.19
N TRP A 135 -16.92 42.48 4.19
CA TRP A 135 -16.80 41.98 2.82
C TRP A 135 -16.96 43.12 1.82
N GLN A 136 -16.25 43.04 0.71
CA GLN A 136 -16.26 44.07 -0.33
C GLN A 136 -16.31 43.43 -1.72
N PRO A 137 -17.28 43.78 -2.58
CA PRO A 137 -17.27 43.40 -3.98
C PRO A 137 -16.23 44.22 -4.75
N PHE A 138 -15.62 43.62 -5.77
CA PHE A 138 -14.78 44.31 -6.73
C PHE A 138 -14.92 43.69 -8.13
N HIS A 139 -14.74 44.53 -9.15
CA HIS A 139 -14.80 44.12 -10.54
C HIS A 139 -13.39 43.85 -11.08
N TYR A 140 -13.25 42.73 -11.78
CA TYR A 140 -12.03 42.40 -12.52
C TYR A 140 -12.31 42.40 -14.01
N LYS A 141 -11.51 43.13 -14.77
CA LYS A 141 -11.60 43.19 -16.23
C LYS A 141 -10.46 42.39 -16.83
N ARG A 142 -10.81 41.41 -17.67
CA ARG A 142 -9.85 40.63 -18.46
C ARG A 142 -10.00 40.97 -19.93
N THR A 143 -8.91 41.41 -20.54
CA THR A 143 -8.88 41.74 -21.96
C THR A 143 -8.17 40.62 -22.72
N ILE A 144 -8.90 39.96 -23.63
CA ILE A 144 -8.35 38.91 -24.50
C ILE A 144 -8.29 39.45 -25.93
N ARG A 145 -7.11 39.34 -26.55
CA ARG A 145 -6.88 39.76 -27.94
C ARG A 145 -6.82 38.53 -28.84
N ASN A 146 -7.78 38.41 -29.75
CA ASN A 146 -7.84 37.36 -30.76
C ASN A 146 -7.66 37.99 -32.14
N GLY A 147 -6.40 38.09 -32.58
CA GLY A 147 -6.03 38.76 -33.83
C GLY A 147 -6.32 40.27 -33.80
N ARG A 148 -7.25 40.72 -34.65
CA ARG A 148 -7.72 42.12 -34.69
C ARG A 148 -8.87 42.41 -33.73
N THR A 149 -9.51 41.38 -33.18
CA THR A 149 -10.63 41.54 -32.24
C THR A 149 -10.12 41.58 -30.81
N THR A 150 -10.62 42.53 -30.03
CA THR A 150 -10.38 42.62 -28.59
C THR A 150 -11.70 42.39 -27.87
N THR A 151 -11.74 41.38 -27.01
CA THR A 151 -12.91 41.08 -26.17
C THR A 151 -12.55 41.39 -24.73
N VAL A 152 -13.38 42.18 -24.06
CA VAL A 152 -13.24 42.49 -22.63
C VAL A 152 -14.31 41.70 -21.88
N TYR A 153 -13.87 40.90 -20.91
CA TYR A 153 -14.72 40.17 -19.98
C TYR A 153 -14.68 40.85 -18.62
N GLU A 154 -15.83 40.97 -17.98
CA GLU A 154 -15.95 41.54 -16.63
C GLU A 154 -16.46 40.46 -15.66
N TYR A 155 -15.79 40.36 -14.51
CA TYR A 155 -16.09 39.37 -13.47
C TYR A 155 -16.29 40.08 -12.13
N ASN A 156 -17.26 39.60 -11.34
CA ASN A 156 -17.48 40.03 -9.97
C ASN A 156 -16.74 39.11 -9.01
N PHE A 157 -15.95 39.70 -8.13
CA PHE A 157 -15.26 39.00 -7.07
C PHE A 157 -15.51 39.69 -5.73
N TYR A 158 -15.24 38.99 -4.65
CA TYR A 158 -15.48 39.43 -3.29
C TYR A 158 -14.21 39.24 -2.47
N LYS A 159 -13.87 40.25 -1.67
CA LYS A 159 -12.91 40.14 -0.59
C LYS A 159 -13.66 39.99 0.72
N ILE A 160 -13.43 38.91 1.45
CA ILE A 160 -14.14 38.60 2.69
C ILE A 160 -13.10 38.50 3.79
N MET A 161 -13.22 39.36 4.80
CA MET A 161 -12.36 39.34 5.97
C MET A 161 -13.09 38.69 7.13
N ILE A 162 -12.49 37.66 7.69
CA ILE A 162 -12.95 37.00 8.90
C ILE A 162 -11.95 37.15 10.03
N GLN A 163 -12.45 37.04 11.26
CA GLN A 163 -11.65 36.80 12.44
C GLN A 163 -11.90 35.36 12.92
N THR A 164 -10.83 34.61 13.11
CA THR A 164 -10.86 33.21 13.56
C THR A 164 -11.00 33.13 15.08
N PRO A 165 -11.35 31.96 15.65
CA PRO A 165 -11.26 31.73 17.09
C PRO A 165 -9.83 31.45 17.59
N TRP A 166 -8.82 31.51 16.70
CA TRP A 166 -7.47 31.04 16.98
C TRP A 166 -6.54 32.19 17.40
N ASP A 167 -5.75 31.93 18.44
CA ASP A 167 -4.84 32.90 19.04
C ASP A 167 -3.67 33.26 18.10
N CYS A 168 -3.31 34.55 18.07
CA CYS A 168 -2.20 35.09 17.27
C CYS A 168 -0.82 34.48 17.58
N SER A 169 -0.63 33.86 18.75
CA SER A 169 0.60 33.16 19.13
C SER A 169 0.81 31.86 18.35
N LEU A 170 -0.24 31.31 17.74
CA LEU A 170 -0.12 30.12 16.91
C LEU A 170 0.60 30.43 15.58
N PRO A 171 1.46 29.53 15.09
CA PRO A 171 2.09 29.67 13.78
C PRO A 171 1.07 29.76 12.65
N GLU A 172 1.31 30.63 11.66
CA GLU A 172 0.44 30.80 10.48
C GLU A 172 0.14 29.48 9.76
N SER A 173 1.12 28.57 9.67
CA SER A 173 0.95 27.25 9.03
C SER A 173 -0.11 26.38 9.73
N ASN A 174 -0.26 26.51 11.04
CA ASN A 174 -1.31 25.82 11.78
C ASN A 174 -2.68 26.47 11.52
N ILE A 175 -2.72 27.79 11.39
CA ILE A 175 -3.93 28.54 11.09
C ILE A 175 -4.43 28.24 9.68
N ASP A 176 -3.55 28.20 8.68
CA ASP A 176 -3.93 27.86 7.30
C ASP A 176 -4.59 26.48 7.24
N ARG A 177 -4.02 25.49 7.95
CA ARG A 177 -4.63 24.15 8.07
C ARG A 177 -6.01 24.19 8.73
N LEU A 178 -6.15 24.87 9.88
CA LEU A 178 -7.42 24.97 10.60
C LEU A 178 -8.49 25.72 9.81
N VAL A 179 -8.10 26.70 9.00
CA VAL A 179 -9.01 27.47 8.14
C VAL A 179 -9.44 26.64 6.94
N ILE A 180 -8.53 25.87 6.32
CA ILE A 180 -8.87 24.93 5.25
C ILE A 180 -9.86 23.88 5.74
N GLU A 181 -9.58 23.26 6.89
CA GLU A 181 -10.50 22.28 7.51
C GLU A 181 -11.88 22.90 7.78
N ALA A 182 -11.93 24.13 8.30
CA ALA A 182 -13.20 24.83 8.54
C ALA A 182 -13.94 25.23 7.25
N LEU A 183 -13.25 25.34 6.11
CA LEU A 183 -13.87 25.53 4.81
C LEU A 183 -14.44 24.21 4.27
N GLU A 184 -13.71 23.11 4.43
CA GLU A 184 -14.12 21.76 3.99
C GLU A 184 -15.34 21.26 4.78
N ASP A 185 -15.40 21.54 6.08
CA ASP A 185 -16.49 21.13 6.98
C ASP A 185 -17.65 22.14 7.05
N ASP A 186 -17.70 23.12 6.14
CA ASP A 186 -18.72 24.20 6.09
C ASP A 186 -18.83 25.07 7.37
N THR A 187 -17.84 24.98 8.25
CA THR A 187 -17.89 25.61 9.58
C THR A 187 -17.83 27.13 9.49
N LEU A 188 -17.20 27.66 8.44
CA LEU A 188 -17.08 29.09 8.20
C LEU A 188 -18.39 29.75 7.77
N MET A 189 -19.35 29.01 7.22
CA MET A 189 -20.67 29.52 6.80
C MET A 189 -20.58 30.72 5.83
N ILE A 190 -19.45 30.83 5.11
CA ILE A 190 -19.22 31.87 4.09
C ILE A 190 -19.82 31.43 2.75
N THR A 191 -20.02 30.12 2.57
CA THR A 191 -20.43 29.42 1.35
C THR A 191 -21.24 28.18 1.76
N ASN A 192 -21.91 27.48 0.84
CA ASN A 192 -22.24 26.07 1.04
C ASN A 192 -21.00 25.23 0.66
N ALA A 193 -20.52 24.36 1.54
CA ALA A 193 -19.29 23.57 1.30
C ALA A 193 -19.35 22.67 0.05
N SER A 194 -20.55 22.30 -0.41
CA SER A 194 -20.76 21.48 -1.62
C SER A 194 -20.25 22.12 -2.91
N ASP A 195 -20.02 23.44 -2.90
CA ASP A 195 -19.74 24.21 -4.11
C ASP A 195 -18.26 24.61 -4.23
N ILE A 196 -17.46 24.47 -3.17
CA ILE A 196 -16.02 24.80 -3.19
C ILE A 196 -15.24 23.61 -3.76
N ASN A 197 -14.89 23.70 -5.04
CA ASN A 197 -14.19 22.62 -5.72
C ASN A 197 -12.67 22.84 -5.82
N TRP A 198 -12.16 23.99 -5.35
CA TRP A 198 -10.76 24.35 -5.57
C TRP A 198 -10.16 25.28 -4.51
N PHE A 199 -9.17 24.75 -3.77
CA PHE A 199 -8.45 25.43 -2.69
C PHE A 199 -6.98 25.72 -3.06
N LYS A 200 -6.69 26.23 -4.26
CA LYS A 200 -5.31 26.61 -4.56
C LYS A 200 -4.99 28.00 -4.02
N ASN A 201 -4.04 28.08 -3.08
CA ASN A 201 -3.49 29.36 -2.66
C ASN A 201 -2.61 29.93 -3.78
N ASN A 202 -2.56 31.26 -3.90
CA ASN A 202 -1.75 31.98 -4.89
C ASN A 202 -2.11 31.74 -6.36
N VAL A 203 -3.40 31.55 -6.67
CA VAL A 203 -3.83 31.54 -8.06
C VAL A 203 -4.20 32.94 -8.51
N THR A 204 -3.68 33.36 -9.67
CA THR A 204 -4.03 34.65 -10.25
C THR A 204 -5.50 34.64 -10.68
N LEU A 205 -6.15 35.82 -10.69
CA LEU A 205 -7.54 35.94 -11.12
C LEU A 205 -7.76 35.41 -12.55
N ASP A 206 -6.78 35.57 -13.45
CA ASP A 206 -6.87 35.03 -14.81
C ASP A 206 -6.87 33.50 -14.84
N VAL A 207 -5.98 32.85 -14.10
CA VAL A 207 -5.94 31.38 -14.01
C VAL A 207 -7.22 30.88 -13.34
N ALA A 208 -7.70 31.58 -12.31
CA ALA A 208 -8.99 31.30 -11.70
C ALA A 208 -10.11 31.33 -12.75
N ILE A 209 -10.24 32.40 -13.52
CA ILE A 209 -11.25 32.56 -14.58
C ILE A 209 -11.19 31.44 -15.61
N ASP A 210 -9.99 31.05 -16.06
CA ASP A 210 -9.81 29.96 -17.02
C ASP A 210 -10.31 28.60 -16.48
N ASN A 211 -10.38 28.44 -15.16
CA ASN A 211 -10.85 27.23 -14.50
C ASN A 211 -12.29 27.34 -13.92
N VAL A 212 -12.93 28.51 -14.02
CA VAL A 212 -14.30 28.77 -13.50
C VAL A 212 -15.40 28.22 -14.41
N GLY A 213 -15.05 27.67 -15.59
CA GLY A 213 -15.97 27.17 -16.63
C GLY A 213 -17.03 26.15 -16.20
N ASP A 214 -17.05 25.72 -14.93
CA ASP A 214 -17.93 24.70 -14.36
C ASP A 214 -18.91 25.22 -13.28
N ASN A 215 -19.11 26.53 -13.10
CA ASN A 215 -20.01 27.07 -12.05
C ASN A 215 -19.57 26.74 -10.59
N LYS A 216 -18.27 26.58 -10.36
CA LYS A 216 -17.71 26.22 -9.05
C LYS A 216 -17.36 27.46 -8.22
N HIS A 217 -17.74 27.45 -6.95
CA HIS A 217 -17.27 28.44 -5.97
C HIS A 217 -15.77 28.19 -5.70
N MET A 218 -14.98 29.25 -5.61
CA MET A 218 -13.53 29.15 -5.51
C MET A 218 -12.95 30.21 -4.58
N ILE A 219 -11.99 29.80 -3.76
CA ILE A 219 -11.14 30.69 -2.97
C ILE A 219 -9.79 30.77 -3.66
N MET A 220 -9.47 31.93 -4.23
CA MET A 220 -8.30 32.13 -5.10
C MET A 220 -7.05 32.58 -4.33
N HIS A 221 -7.27 33.33 -3.25
CA HIS A 221 -6.20 33.89 -2.41
C HIS A 221 -6.66 33.94 -0.96
N ARG A 222 -5.78 33.51 -0.03
CA ARG A 222 -5.90 33.73 1.42
C ARG A 222 -4.77 34.62 1.94
N GLN A 223 -5.10 35.65 2.70
CA GLN A 223 -4.12 36.49 3.38
C GLN A 223 -4.33 36.37 4.88
N TYR A 224 -3.28 36.00 5.59
CA TYR A 224 -3.28 35.86 7.04
C TYR A 224 -2.70 37.11 7.68
N LYS A 225 -3.36 37.60 8.73
CA LYS A 225 -2.90 38.75 9.50
C LYS A 225 -3.12 38.48 10.98
N SER A 226 -2.06 38.56 11.77
CA SER A 226 -2.19 38.52 13.22
C SER A 226 -2.71 39.86 13.73
N ASN A 227 -3.88 39.87 14.37
CA ASN A 227 -4.40 41.06 15.04
C ASN A 227 -3.99 41.00 16.52
N ALA A 228 -2.87 41.62 16.86
CA ALA A 228 -2.35 41.67 18.22
C ALA A 228 -3.26 42.44 19.20
N LYS A 229 -4.13 43.32 18.71
CA LYS A 229 -5.07 44.10 19.54
C LYS A 229 -6.23 43.23 20.01
N ASP A 230 -6.81 42.46 19.10
CA ASP A 230 -7.93 41.56 19.41
C ASP A 230 -7.46 40.18 19.88
N GLY A 231 -6.19 39.83 19.67
CA GLY A 231 -5.56 38.57 20.08
C GLY A 231 -5.81 37.39 19.14
N PHE A 232 -6.56 37.60 18.04
CA PHE A 232 -6.98 36.52 17.14
C PHE A 232 -6.49 36.74 15.70
N TRP A 233 -6.30 35.64 14.97
CA TRP A 233 -5.96 35.67 13.55
C TRP A 233 -7.12 36.20 12.71
N GLU A 234 -6.80 37.10 11.78
CA GLU A 234 -7.68 37.57 10.71
C GLU A 234 -7.28 36.89 9.39
N VAL A 235 -8.28 36.48 8.60
CA VAL A 235 -8.06 35.87 7.29
C VAL A 235 -8.89 36.62 6.25
N THR A 236 -8.25 37.02 5.16
CA THR A 236 -8.95 37.61 4.02
C THR A 236 -8.97 36.62 2.86
N PHE A 237 -10.17 36.29 2.40
CA PHE A 237 -10.39 35.47 1.21
C PHE A 237 -10.67 36.36 0.00
N THR A 238 -10.15 35.97 -1.15
CA THR A 238 -10.64 36.47 -2.44
C THR A 238 -11.41 35.36 -3.14
N THR A 239 -12.65 35.64 -3.52
CA THR A 239 -13.56 34.62 -4.05
C THR A 239 -14.49 35.15 -5.15
N ASN A 240 -15.06 34.25 -5.96
CA ASN A 240 -15.99 34.52 -7.05
C ASN A 240 -17.47 34.41 -6.65
N PHE A 241 -17.79 34.12 -5.39
CA PHE A 241 -19.19 34.03 -4.92
C PHE A 241 -19.51 35.10 -3.88
N GLU A 242 -20.77 35.54 -3.88
CA GLU A 242 -21.25 36.49 -2.90
C GLU A 242 -21.39 35.80 -1.54
N PRO A 243 -20.78 36.34 -0.47
CA PRO A 243 -20.92 35.76 0.86
C PRO A 243 -22.38 35.80 1.32
N THR A 244 -22.96 34.64 1.63
CA THR A 244 -24.38 34.52 2.06
C THR A 244 -24.63 34.93 3.51
N VAL A 245 -23.68 35.66 4.11
CA VAL A 245 -23.50 35.89 5.55
C VAL A 245 -24.83 36.14 6.24
N ILE A 246 -25.28 35.13 6.99
CA ILE A 246 -26.44 35.24 7.88
C ILE A 246 -26.15 36.42 8.80
N ALA A 247 -27.04 37.41 8.79
CA ALA A 247 -26.93 38.71 9.46
C ALA A 247 -26.62 38.68 10.98
N LYS A 248 -26.44 37.51 11.59
CA LYS A 248 -26.15 37.28 13.01
C LYS A 248 -24.68 37.51 13.42
N HIS A 249 -23.71 37.45 12.50
CA HIS A 249 -22.28 37.47 12.85
C HIS A 249 -21.53 38.73 12.43
N ARG A 250 -22.25 39.81 12.06
CA ARG A 250 -21.62 41.11 11.81
C ARG A 250 -21.29 41.77 13.16
N LYS A 251 -20.01 42.05 13.41
CA LYS A 251 -19.61 42.88 14.56
C LYS A 251 -20.33 44.22 14.42
N LYS A 252 -21.28 44.51 15.33
CA LYS A 252 -21.85 45.86 15.44
C LYS A 252 -20.69 46.75 15.89
N TYR A 253 -20.12 47.51 14.97
CA TYR A 253 -19.22 48.59 15.33
C TYR A 253 -20.06 49.60 16.15
N ALA A 254 -19.75 49.71 17.43
CA ALA A 254 -20.14 50.85 18.26
C ALA A 254 -19.07 51.94 18.11
#